data_AF-A0A0F2S534-F1
#
_entry.id   AF-A0A0F2S534-F1
#
_cell.length_a   1.000
_cell.length_b   1.000
_cell.length_c   1.000
_cell.angle_alpha   90.00
_cell.angle_beta   90.00
_cell.angle_gamma   90.00
#
_symmetry.space_group_name_H-M   'P 1'
#
loop_
_entity.id
_entity.type
_entity.pdbx_description
1 polymer ?
#
loop_
_entity_poly.entity_id
_entity_poly.type
_entity_poly.pdbx_seq_one_letter_code
_entity_poly.pdbx_strand_id
1 'polypeptide(L)'
;MQEFDEFAVDLFEEATRFFEKANESKSDEEKKAYLHASILLGMSSLEAFLNAIAEELLVRPDLPLQEQAILAEKDIKFNKGKFELGNQLKIYRVIDRIEFLYCKFSGKIITNADLWHQNIKQSISLRNSLIHPKNLVAINEKQAENVLKSILDTVNQLYLSIYRKGLPIYLKGLQSKLSF
;
A
#
# COMPACT_ATOMS: atom_id res chain seq x y z
N MET A 1 -15.63 5.03 5.58
CA MET A 1 -15.53 5.41 4.15
C MET A 1 -14.59 6.60 3.99
N GLN A 2 -14.97 7.83 4.37
CA GLN A 2 -14.06 8.98 4.32
C GLN A 2 -12.85 8.83 5.26
N GLU A 3 -13.06 8.31 6.48
CA GLU A 3 -12.01 8.31 7.51
C GLU A 3 -10.76 7.48 7.15
N PHE A 4 -10.90 6.27 6.57
CA PHE A 4 -9.73 5.47 6.17
C PHE A 4 -9.06 5.98 4.90
N ASP A 5 -9.83 6.52 3.95
CA ASP A 5 -9.26 7.16 2.76
C ASP A 5 -8.51 8.45 3.13
N GLU A 6 -9.09 9.26 4.02
CA GLU A 6 -8.45 10.46 4.58
C GLU A 6 -7.19 10.08 5.36
N PHE A 7 -7.27 9.09 6.24
CA PHE A 7 -6.10 8.62 6.98
C PHE A 7 -4.99 8.08 6.06
N ALA A 8 -5.34 7.33 5.01
CA ALA A 8 -4.38 6.83 4.03
C ALA A 8 -3.70 7.98 3.27
N VAL A 9 -4.46 9.03 2.94
CA VAL A 9 -3.94 10.25 2.32
C VAL A 9 -3.04 11.02 3.28
N ASP A 10 -3.43 11.19 4.53
CA ASP A 10 -2.65 11.90 5.55
C ASP A 10 -1.30 11.23 5.77
N LEU A 11 -1.28 9.90 5.91
CA LEU A 11 -0.03 9.12 5.98
C LEU A 11 0.85 9.34 4.75
N PHE A 12 0.26 9.45 3.55
CA PHE A 12 1.01 9.69 2.33
C PHE A 12 1.58 11.13 2.28
N GLU A 13 0.80 12.11 2.72
CA GLU A 13 1.22 13.52 2.80
C GLU A 13 2.36 13.69 3.83
N GLU A 14 2.30 13.00 4.97
CA GLU A 14 3.39 12.92 5.96
C GLU A 14 4.64 12.25 5.37
N ALA A 15 4.47 11.10 4.71
CA ALA A 15 5.56 10.39 4.06
C ALA A 15 6.28 11.27 3.02
N THR A 16 5.50 12.01 2.23
CA THR A 16 5.99 12.97 1.25
C THR A 16 6.70 14.14 1.92
N ARG A 17 6.16 14.64 3.05
CA ARG A 17 6.80 15.73 3.78
C ARG A 17 8.17 15.33 4.33
N PHE A 18 8.28 14.14 4.90
CA PHE A 18 9.57 13.64 5.36
C PHE A 18 10.56 13.45 4.20
N PHE A 19 10.08 13.05 3.02
CA PHE A 19 10.94 13.00 1.83
C PHE A 19 11.48 14.38 1.44
N GLU A 20 10.64 15.43 1.46
CA GLU A 20 11.08 16.81 1.23
C GLU A 20 12.12 17.26 2.26
N LYS A 21 11.86 17.02 3.55
CA LYS A 21 12.81 17.35 4.64
C LYS A 21 14.14 16.62 4.49
N ALA A 22 14.14 15.39 3.98
CA ALA A 22 15.37 14.67 3.68
C ALA A 22 16.21 15.37 2.58
N ASN A 23 15.54 15.89 1.55
CA ASN A 23 16.20 16.63 0.46
C ASN A 23 16.69 18.02 0.89
N GLU A 24 16.01 18.65 1.85
CA GLU A 24 16.37 19.95 2.43
C GLU A 24 17.49 19.84 3.49
N SER A 25 17.66 18.65 4.08
CA SER A 25 18.61 18.43 5.17
C SER A 25 20.07 18.52 4.72
N LYS A 26 20.88 19.22 5.53
CA LYS A 26 22.35 19.28 5.39
C LYS A 26 23.08 18.24 6.25
N SER A 27 22.37 17.61 7.19
CA SER A 27 22.91 16.57 8.07
C SER A 27 22.56 15.19 7.51
N ASP A 28 23.59 14.35 7.33
CA ASP A 28 23.40 12.97 6.86
C ASP A 28 22.57 12.13 7.84
N GLU A 29 22.70 12.41 9.14
CA GLU A 29 21.92 11.72 10.19
C GLU A 29 20.43 12.08 10.12
N GLU A 30 20.12 13.37 10.03
CA GLU A 30 18.74 13.85 9.89
C GLU A 30 18.12 13.36 8.59
N LYS A 31 18.88 13.45 7.49
CA LYS A 31 18.47 12.96 6.18
C LYS A 31 18.09 11.49 6.25
N LYS A 32 18.95 10.65 6.84
CA LYS A 32 18.69 9.22 6.99
C LYS A 32 17.43 8.96 7.81
N ALA A 33 17.24 9.67 8.92
CA ALA A 33 16.04 9.54 9.75
C ALA A 33 14.76 9.91 8.97
N TYR A 34 14.81 11.01 8.21
CA TYR A 34 13.69 11.44 7.37
C TYR A 34 13.39 10.46 6.23
N LEU A 35 14.40 9.89 5.57
CA LEU A 35 14.20 8.86 4.55
C LEU A 35 13.57 7.58 5.13
N HIS A 36 13.99 7.17 6.32
CA HIS A 36 13.38 6.03 7.02
C HIS A 36 11.91 6.30 7.34
N ALA A 37 11.61 7.47 7.92
CA ALA A 37 10.24 7.87 8.25
C ALA A 37 9.36 7.92 6.99
N SER A 38 9.87 8.54 5.93
CA SER A 38 9.17 8.65 4.64
C SER A 38 8.78 7.28 4.07
N ILE A 39 9.72 6.34 4.00
CA ILE A 39 9.45 5.00 3.47
C ILE A 39 8.45 4.25 4.34
N LEU A 40 8.62 4.28 5.66
CA LEU A 40 7.75 3.53 6.56
C LEU A 40 6.31 4.09 6.55
N LEU A 41 6.14 5.41 6.59
CA LEU A 41 4.83 6.05 6.49
C LEU A 41 4.18 5.83 5.13
N GLY A 42 4.96 5.88 4.04
CA GLY A 42 4.45 5.57 2.70
C GLY A 42 3.92 4.13 2.61
N MET A 43 4.63 3.17 3.20
CA MET A 43 4.18 1.78 3.26
C MET A 43 2.96 1.59 4.16
N SER A 44 2.86 2.34 5.27
CA SER A 44 1.65 2.39 6.08
C SER A 44 0.46 2.96 5.30
N SER A 45 0.67 4.01 4.50
CA SER A 45 -0.37 4.57 3.61
C SER A 45 -0.86 3.53 2.60
N LEU A 46 0.05 2.76 1.98
CA LEU A 46 -0.32 1.67 1.07
C LEU A 46 -1.26 0.66 1.75
N GLU A 47 -0.91 0.19 2.94
CA GLU A 47 -1.73 -0.77 3.69
C GLU A 47 -3.09 -0.15 4.10
N ALA A 48 -3.10 1.13 4.47
CA ALA A 48 -4.33 1.87 4.77
C ALA A 48 -5.26 1.95 3.55
N PHE A 49 -4.74 2.27 2.35
CA PHE A 49 -5.53 2.26 1.11
C PHE A 49 -6.10 0.88 0.79
N LEU A 50 -5.31 -0.19 0.96
CA LEU A 50 -5.79 -1.56 0.73
C LEU A 50 -6.92 -1.94 1.70
N ASN A 51 -6.82 -1.48 2.96
CA ASN A 51 -7.86 -1.71 3.96
C ASN A 51 -9.12 -0.90 3.69
N ALA A 52 -8.99 0.37 3.29
CA ALA A 52 -10.12 1.21 2.89
C ALA A 52 -10.90 0.60 1.72
N ILE A 53 -10.18 0.20 0.66
CA ILE A 53 -10.76 -0.52 -0.49
C ILE A 53 -11.44 -1.80 -0.04
N ALA A 54 -10.79 -2.60 0.81
CA ALA A 54 -11.34 -3.87 1.24
C ALA A 54 -12.61 -3.73 2.07
N GLU A 55 -12.65 -2.75 2.99
CA GLU A 55 -13.83 -2.43 3.79
C GLU A 55 -15.04 -2.09 2.89
N GLU A 56 -14.84 -1.26 1.87
CA GLU A 56 -15.90 -0.91 0.93
C GLU A 56 -16.38 -2.14 0.14
N LEU A 57 -15.45 -2.94 -0.38
CA LEU A 57 -15.79 -4.11 -1.17
C LEU A 57 -16.58 -5.14 -0.37
N LEU A 58 -16.28 -5.32 0.92
CA LEU A 58 -16.98 -6.26 1.80
C LEU A 58 -18.47 -5.96 1.99
N VAL A 59 -18.92 -4.73 1.71
CA VAL A 59 -20.35 -4.36 1.76
C VAL A 59 -21.11 -4.90 0.53
N ARG A 60 -20.41 -5.28 -0.54
CA ARG A 60 -21.06 -5.78 -1.75
C ARG A 60 -21.71 -7.16 -1.51
N PRO A 61 -22.95 -7.36 -1.98
CA PRO A 61 -23.59 -8.66 -1.88
C PRO A 61 -22.83 -9.70 -2.71
N ASP A 62 -22.99 -10.97 -2.32
CA ASP A 62 -22.57 -12.15 -3.09
C ASP A 62 -21.06 -12.32 -3.35
N LEU A 63 -20.20 -11.71 -2.50
CA LEU A 63 -18.77 -12.03 -2.52
C LEU A 63 -18.54 -13.49 -2.11
N PRO A 64 -17.80 -14.30 -2.88
CA PRO A 64 -17.41 -15.64 -2.47
C PRO A 64 -16.65 -15.62 -1.14
N LEU A 65 -16.84 -16.66 -0.32
CA LEU A 65 -16.25 -16.72 1.02
C LEU A 65 -14.73 -16.55 1.04
N GLN A 66 -14.04 -17.06 0.02
CA GLN A 66 -12.60 -16.94 -0.14
C GLN A 66 -12.16 -15.50 -0.39
N GLU A 67 -12.96 -14.75 -1.15
CA GLU A 67 -12.71 -13.33 -1.42
C GLU A 67 -12.98 -12.50 -0.16
N GLN A 68 -14.07 -12.79 0.56
CA GLN A 68 -14.34 -12.18 1.87
C GLN A 68 -13.18 -12.40 2.85
N ALA A 69 -12.63 -13.62 2.90
CA ALA A 69 -11.51 -13.96 3.77
C ALA A 69 -10.23 -13.16 3.45
N ILE A 70 -9.91 -12.96 2.17
CA ILE A 70 -8.76 -12.14 1.75
C ILE A 70 -8.98 -10.67 2.07
N LEU A 71 -10.17 -10.13 1.76
CA LEU A 71 -10.49 -8.72 1.98
C LEU A 71 -10.54 -8.37 3.47
N ALA A 72 -11.15 -9.24 4.29
CA ALA A 72 -11.30 -9.03 5.73
C ALA A 72 -10.10 -9.51 6.57
N GLU A 73 -9.08 -10.09 5.92
CA GLU A 73 -7.94 -10.76 6.59
C GLU A 73 -8.37 -11.73 7.70
N LYS A 74 -9.36 -12.55 7.37
CA LYS A 74 -9.95 -13.55 8.28
C LYS A 74 -9.68 -14.95 7.77
N ASP A 75 -9.60 -15.89 8.69
CA ASP A 75 -9.54 -17.29 8.34
C ASP A 75 -10.90 -17.82 7.86
N ILE A 76 -10.87 -18.96 7.18
CA ILE A 76 -12.08 -19.71 6.82
C ILE A 76 -12.12 -20.93 7.72
N LYS A 77 -13.24 -21.11 8.43
CA LYS A 77 -13.45 -22.23 9.34
C LYS A 77 -14.50 -23.17 8.78
N PHE A 78 -14.37 -24.45 9.13
CA PHE A 78 -15.40 -25.44 8.86
C PHE A 78 -16.16 -25.70 10.15
N ASN A 79 -17.45 -25.39 10.15
CA ASN A 79 -18.32 -25.51 11.31
C ASN A 79 -19.62 -26.21 10.91
N LYS A 80 -19.93 -27.33 11.58
CA LYS A 80 -21.16 -28.11 11.38
C LYS A 80 -21.51 -28.37 9.90
N GLY A 81 -20.52 -28.77 9.11
CA GLY A 81 -20.74 -29.13 7.71
C GLY A 81 -20.68 -27.97 6.70
N LYS A 82 -20.39 -26.74 7.15
CA LYS A 82 -20.35 -25.55 6.29
C LYS A 82 -19.03 -24.80 6.47
N PHE A 83 -18.54 -24.22 5.38
CA PHE A 83 -17.48 -23.23 5.45
C PHE A 83 -18.07 -21.87 5.81
N GLU A 84 -17.47 -21.20 6.78
CA GLU A 84 -17.86 -19.87 7.23
C GLU A 84 -16.62 -19.00 7.50
N LEU A 85 -16.82 -17.69 7.54
CA LEU A 85 -15.77 -16.74 7.86
C LEU A 85 -15.46 -16.83 9.36
N GLY A 86 -14.21 -17.08 9.71
CA GLY A 86 -13.77 -17.11 11.09
C GLY A 86 -13.49 -15.70 11.64
N ASN A 87 -13.26 -15.64 12.96
CA ASN A 87 -12.88 -14.39 13.64
C ASN A 87 -11.37 -14.30 13.89
N GLN A 88 -10.57 -15.27 13.45
CA GLN A 88 -9.14 -15.24 13.69
C GLN A 88 -8.47 -14.37 12.62
N LEU A 89 -7.60 -13.46 13.07
CA LEU A 89 -6.77 -12.66 12.17
C LEU A 89 -5.86 -13.59 11.36
N LYS A 90 -5.96 -13.50 10.05
CA LYS A 90 -5.11 -14.18 9.08
C LYS A 90 -4.58 -13.14 8.11
N ILE A 91 -3.41 -12.59 8.43
CA ILE A 91 -2.74 -11.60 7.60
C ILE A 91 -2.29 -12.24 6.29
N TYR A 92 -2.64 -11.59 5.17
CA TYR A 92 -2.17 -11.99 3.84
C TYR A 92 -0.96 -11.14 3.45
N ARG A 93 -0.12 -11.63 2.54
CA ARG A 93 0.97 -10.78 2.04
C ARG A 93 0.36 -9.59 1.31
N VAL A 94 0.88 -8.39 1.57
CA VAL A 94 0.44 -7.14 0.92
C VAL A 94 0.38 -7.30 -0.61
N ILE A 95 1.39 -7.94 -1.20
CA ILE A 95 1.43 -8.17 -2.65
C ILE A 95 0.30 -9.09 -3.14
N ASP A 96 -0.08 -10.11 -2.37
CA ASP A 96 -1.17 -11.02 -2.76
C ASP A 96 -2.51 -10.27 -2.76
N ARG A 97 -2.71 -9.35 -1.80
CA ARG A 97 -3.90 -8.49 -1.75
C ARG A 97 -3.95 -7.53 -2.93
N ILE A 98 -2.83 -6.89 -3.28
CA ILE A 98 -2.72 -6.02 -4.46
C ILE A 98 -3.04 -6.81 -5.75
N GLU A 99 -2.41 -7.98 -5.93
CA GLU A 99 -2.60 -8.83 -7.10
C GLU A 99 -4.06 -9.31 -7.20
N PHE A 100 -4.67 -9.70 -6.08
CA PHE A 100 -6.07 -10.09 -6.00
C PHE A 100 -6.99 -8.94 -6.45
N LEU A 101 -6.87 -7.77 -5.83
CA LEU A 101 -7.71 -6.61 -6.13
C LEU A 101 -7.57 -6.19 -7.59
N TYR A 102 -6.34 -6.07 -8.10
CA TYR A 102 -6.12 -5.69 -9.48
C TYR A 102 -6.73 -6.71 -10.46
N CYS A 103 -6.37 -7.99 -10.35
CA CYS A 103 -6.82 -9.01 -11.31
C CYS A 103 -8.33 -9.18 -11.28
N LYS A 104 -8.94 -9.20 -10.09
CA LYS A 104 -10.39 -9.37 -9.92
C LYS A 104 -11.19 -8.26 -10.59
N PHE A 105 -10.83 -7.00 -10.37
CA PHE A 105 -11.64 -5.85 -10.79
C PHE A 105 -11.24 -5.28 -12.15
N SER A 106 -9.98 -5.47 -12.58
CA SER A 106 -9.57 -5.12 -13.94
C SER A 106 -9.97 -6.17 -14.98
N GLY A 107 -10.12 -7.44 -14.57
CA GLY A 107 -10.25 -8.58 -15.49
C GLY A 107 -8.97 -8.89 -16.27
N LYS A 108 -7.85 -8.25 -15.92
CA LYS A 108 -6.55 -8.43 -16.57
C LYS A 108 -5.65 -9.35 -15.75
N ILE A 109 -4.70 -9.98 -16.42
CA ILE A 109 -3.64 -10.75 -15.79
C ILE A 109 -2.41 -9.86 -15.66
N ILE A 110 -1.70 -9.98 -14.55
CA ILE A 110 -0.42 -9.29 -14.35
C ILE A 110 0.70 -10.04 -15.07
N THR A 111 1.52 -9.29 -15.79
CA THR A 111 2.61 -9.79 -16.62
C THR A 111 3.93 -9.12 -16.26
N ASN A 112 5.04 -9.62 -16.81
CA ASN A 112 6.35 -8.99 -16.64
C ASN A 112 6.48 -7.61 -17.34
N ALA A 113 5.48 -7.20 -18.14
CA ALA A 113 5.45 -5.87 -18.73
C ALA A 113 4.86 -4.81 -17.78
N ASP A 114 4.19 -5.23 -16.70
CA ASP A 114 3.55 -4.36 -15.73
C ASP A 114 4.60 -3.74 -14.78
N LEU A 115 5.21 -2.64 -15.20
CA LEU A 115 6.26 -1.96 -14.44
C LEU A 115 5.81 -1.54 -13.03
N TRP A 116 4.56 -1.10 -12.87
CA TRP A 116 4.01 -0.72 -11.56
C TRP A 116 4.10 -1.88 -10.56
N HIS A 117 3.85 -3.11 -11.03
CA HIS A 117 3.86 -4.32 -10.22
C HIS A 117 5.28 -4.75 -9.84
N GLN A 118 6.22 -4.62 -10.77
CA GLN A 118 7.64 -4.85 -10.48
C GLN A 118 8.17 -3.85 -9.46
N ASN A 119 7.82 -2.57 -9.62
CA ASN A 119 8.26 -1.49 -8.75
C ASN A 119 7.71 -1.68 -7.33
N ILE A 120 6.44 -2.02 -7.16
CA ILE A 120 5.89 -2.24 -5.81
C ILE A 120 6.48 -3.48 -5.13
N LYS A 121 6.80 -4.54 -5.88
CA LYS A 121 7.54 -5.70 -5.34
C LYS A 121 8.91 -5.30 -4.81
N GLN A 122 9.64 -4.47 -5.54
CA GLN A 122 10.94 -3.94 -5.09
C GLN A 122 10.78 -3.08 -3.82
N SER A 123 9.75 -2.23 -3.77
CA SER A 123 9.48 -1.36 -2.61
C SER A 123 9.08 -2.16 -1.36
N ILE A 124 8.27 -3.21 -1.51
CA ILE A 124 7.96 -4.16 -0.42
C ILE A 124 9.24 -4.86 0.05
N SER A 125 10.12 -5.28 -0.87
CA SER A 125 11.40 -5.90 -0.53
C SER A 125 12.33 -4.93 0.22
N LEU A 126 12.37 -3.65 -0.19
CA LEU A 126 13.14 -2.63 0.50
C LEU A 126 12.61 -2.42 1.92
N ARG A 127 11.29 -2.22 2.09
CA ARG A 127 10.64 -2.14 3.41
C ARG A 127 11.04 -3.31 4.30
N ASN A 128 10.92 -4.54 3.78
CA ASN A 128 11.25 -5.75 4.54
C ASN A 128 12.71 -5.74 5.03
N SER A 129 13.62 -5.22 4.22
CA SER A 129 15.04 -5.11 4.57
C SER A 129 15.30 -4.06 5.67
N LEU A 130 14.41 -3.07 5.82
CA LEU A 130 14.47 -2.06 6.89
C LEU A 130 13.87 -2.55 8.21
N ILE A 131 12.75 -3.25 8.16
CA ILE A 131 12.05 -3.74 9.37
C ILE A 131 12.65 -5.03 9.92
N HIS A 132 13.27 -5.85 9.05
CA HIS A 132 13.89 -7.12 9.41
C HIS A 132 15.30 -7.20 8.80
N PRO A 133 16.23 -6.34 9.24
CA PRO A 133 17.54 -6.24 8.63
C PRO A 133 18.36 -7.51 8.87
N LYS A 134 18.78 -8.14 7.78
CA LYS A 134 19.84 -9.18 7.81
C LYS A 134 21.22 -8.59 7.57
N ASN A 135 21.28 -7.41 6.97
CA ASN A 135 22.47 -6.62 6.67
C ASN A 135 22.15 -5.14 6.90
N LEU A 136 23.18 -4.30 7.03
CA LEU A 136 23.01 -2.85 7.05
C LEU A 136 22.47 -2.38 5.69
N VAL A 137 21.29 -1.76 5.71
CA VAL A 137 20.68 -1.16 4.52
C VAL A 137 20.97 0.34 4.54
N ALA A 138 21.72 0.83 3.56
CA ALA A 138 21.87 2.25 3.30
C ALA A 138 20.74 2.69 2.35
N ILE A 139 19.91 3.62 2.80
CA ILE A 139 18.85 4.22 1.98
C ILE A 139 19.34 5.56 1.44
N ASN A 140 19.06 5.83 0.17
CA ASN A 140 19.21 7.16 -0.42
C ASN A 140 17.85 7.73 -0.88
N GLU A 141 17.89 9.01 -1.24
CA GLU A 141 16.75 9.79 -1.71
C GLU A 141 16.08 9.13 -2.92
N LYS A 142 16.87 8.58 -3.84
CA LYS A 142 16.31 7.93 -5.04
C LYS A 142 15.49 6.69 -4.70
N GLN A 143 15.92 5.91 -3.72
CA GLN A 143 15.18 4.74 -3.25
C GLN A 143 13.88 5.15 -2.58
N ALA A 144 13.89 6.18 -1.71
CA ALA A 144 12.68 6.70 -1.10
C ALA A 144 11.70 7.26 -2.15
N GLU A 145 12.20 8.03 -3.12
CA GLU A 145 11.41 8.55 -4.24
C GLU A 145 10.72 7.42 -5.01
N ASN A 146 11.46 6.36 -5.35
CA ASN A 146 10.94 5.21 -6.08
C ASN A 146 9.87 4.46 -5.27
N VAL A 147 10.06 4.33 -3.95
CA VAL A 147 9.05 3.72 -3.06
C VAL A 147 7.76 4.51 -3.12
N LEU A 148 7.80 5.81 -2.85
CA LEU A 148 6.60 6.65 -2.82
C LEU A 148 5.88 6.68 -4.18
N LYS A 149 6.63 6.79 -5.28
CA LYS A 149 6.06 6.71 -6.64
C LYS A 149 5.39 5.37 -6.91
N SER A 150 6.05 4.27 -6.54
CA SER A 150 5.48 2.93 -6.75
C SER A 150 4.19 2.72 -5.95
N ILE A 151 4.08 3.30 -4.76
CA ILE A 151 2.87 3.29 -3.94
C ILE A 151 1.75 4.05 -4.66
N LEU A 152 2.00 5.29 -5.08
CA LEU A 152 1.02 6.09 -5.83
C LEU A 152 0.56 5.40 -7.11
N ASP A 153 1.49 4.89 -7.91
CA ASP A 153 1.18 4.18 -9.15
C ASP A 153 0.32 2.95 -8.86
N THR A 154 0.69 2.16 -7.85
CA THR A 154 -0.07 0.95 -7.48
C THR A 154 -1.48 1.29 -7.02
N VAL A 155 -1.63 2.22 -6.09
CA VAL A 155 -2.94 2.61 -5.57
C VAL A 155 -3.79 3.22 -6.69
N ASN A 156 -3.20 4.04 -7.56
CA ASN A 156 -3.90 4.57 -8.73
C ASN A 156 -4.35 3.46 -9.69
N GLN A 157 -3.54 2.43 -9.95
CA GLN A 157 -3.96 1.27 -10.74
C GLN A 157 -5.14 0.52 -10.09
N LEU A 158 -5.13 0.37 -8.77
CA LEU A 158 -6.26 -0.23 -8.04
C LEU A 158 -7.52 0.63 -8.17
N TYR A 159 -7.41 1.94 -7.96
CA TYR A 159 -8.52 2.87 -8.09
C TYR A 159 -9.11 2.85 -9.51
N LEU A 160 -8.28 2.90 -10.55
CA LEU A 160 -8.71 2.79 -11.95
C LEU A 160 -9.39 1.45 -12.25
N SER A 161 -8.91 0.36 -11.64
CA SER A 161 -9.46 -0.98 -11.84
C SER A 161 -10.81 -1.16 -11.16
N ILE A 162 -10.96 -0.64 -9.93
CA ILE A 162 -12.13 -0.85 -9.07
C ILE A 162 -13.22 0.19 -9.32
N TYR A 163 -12.83 1.46 -9.40
CA TYR A 163 -13.75 2.61 -9.46
C TYR A 163 -13.87 3.24 -10.84
N ARG A 164 -13.02 2.84 -11.79
CA ARG A 164 -12.90 3.48 -13.12
C ARG A 164 -12.57 4.97 -13.03
N LYS A 165 -11.99 5.40 -11.89
CA LYS A 165 -11.55 6.75 -11.60
C LYS A 165 -10.15 6.68 -10.99
N GLY A 166 -9.29 7.64 -11.35
CA GLY A 166 -7.95 7.72 -10.78
C GLY A 166 -7.96 8.13 -9.32
N LEU A 167 -6.87 7.81 -8.62
CA LEU A 167 -6.65 8.24 -7.24
C LEU A 167 -6.57 9.79 -7.19
N PRO A 168 -7.35 10.49 -6.36
CA PRO A 168 -7.39 11.96 -6.35
C PRO A 168 -6.04 12.64 -6.10
N ILE A 169 -5.18 12.05 -5.26
CA ILE A 169 -3.86 12.60 -4.94
C ILE A 169 -2.77 12.27 -5.98
N TYR A 170 -3.07 11.42 -6.97
CA TYR A 170 -2.08 10.93 -7.93
C TYR A 170 -1.37 12.05 -8.68
N LEU A 171 -2.13 13.06 -9.13
CA LEU A 171 -1.60 14.18 -9.92
C LEU A 171 -0.70 15.12 -9.11
N LYS A 172 -0.77 15.11 -7.78
CA LYS A 172 0.15 15.90 -6.95
C LYS A 172 1.55 15.28 -6.90
N GLY A 173 1.68 13.98 -7.20
CA GLY A 173 2.94 13.26 -7.08
C GLY A 173 3.51 13.34 -5.67
N LEU A 174 4.77 13.75 -5.55
CA LEU A 174 5.51 13.82 -4.29
C LEU A 174 5.64 15.26 -3.77
N GLN A 175 4.56 16.05 -3.88
CA GLN A 175 4.49 17.40 -3.32
C GLN A 175 3.56 17.40 -2.11
N SER A 176 4.11 17.64 -0.93
CA SER A 176 3.34 17.69 0.31
C SER A 176 2.61 19.03 0.45
N LYS A 177 1.44 19.00 1.07
CA LYS A 177 0.74 20.21 1.55
C LYS A 177 1.15 20.63 2.96
N LEU A 178 1.90 19.78 3.66
CA LEU A 178 2.33 20.03 5.03
C LEU A 178 3.48 21.03 5.06
N SER A 179 3.51 21.90 6.06
CA SER A 179 4.48 23.00 6.13
C SER A 179 5.53 22.86 7.22
N PHE A 180 5.53 21.76 7.99
CA PHE A 180 6.39 21.57 9.17
C PHE A 180 7.74 20.90 8.88
#